data_AF-A0A7Z7HTI7-F1
#
_entry.id   AF-A0A7Z7HTI7-F1
#
_cell.length_a   1.000
_cell.length_b   1.000
_cell.length_c   1.000
_cell.angle_alpha   90.00
_cell.angle_beta   90.00
_cell.angle_gamma   90.00
#
_symmetry.space_group_name_H-M   'P 1'
#
loop_
_entity.id
_entity.type
_entity.pdbx_description
1 polymer ?
#
loop_
_entity_poly.entity_id
_entity_poly.type
_entity_poly.pdbx_seq_one_letter_code
_entity_poly.pdbx_strand_id
1 'polypeptide(L)'
;MTNEALKTAYKGELVKLNAVEQGIADLREKYGTVPDVTNKEGYTLCKKGIQELTSTRTKADKLRLEITEPHRDFIKQVNDYGKEIIERIEAIEQPLKEAKKTEDERAEREKEARIAKLRERIQSEILSFMDTAQGLDSTSLAELHDAATQIDTDGFFDVTAEAEDAKASVLKHISEQHGQALERERLAAEQAEVEAERRRLREESEKREAEQKELEELRRFKAEQEVEKQKREACEGEAKRQAEEAEKRKPEPKPEPEPLPAAAEHKPLDTSRLSTAADNFQRGSQVKTPEEVTISRKEYDRLLEAKAKLIALEAAGVDNWSGYDDAMQQLAA
;
A
#
# COMPACT_ATOMS: atom_id res chain seq x y z
N MET A 1 29.01 -52.79 -36.38
CA MET A 1 29.49 -53.16 -37.72
C MET A 1 30.73 -54.01 -37.53
N THR A 2 30.69 -55.27 -37.97
CA THR A 2 31.80 -56.22 -37.81
C THR A 2 33.00 -55.78 -38.64
N ASN A 3 34.22 -56.08 -38.15
CA ASN A 3 35.52 -55.76 -38.78
C ASN A 3 35.60 -56.17 -40.27
N GLU A 4 34.74 -57.10 -40.69
CA GLU A 4 34.61 -57.64 -42.03
C GLU A 4 33.95 -56.68 -43.03
N ALA A 5 33.04 -55.81 -42.57
CA ALA A 5 32.35 -54.83 -43.43
C ALA A 5 33.28 -53.65 -43.82
N LEU A 6 34.18 -53.24 -42.92
CA LEU A 6 35.20 -52.22 -43.18
C LEU A 6 36.30 -52.71 -44.15
N LYS A 7 36.56 -54.03 -44.19
CA LYS A 7 37.53 -54.66 -45.10
C LYS A 7 37.15 -54.55 -46.59
N THR A 8 35.90 -54.25 -46.93
CA THR A 8 35.43 -54.24 -48.33
C THR A 8 35.62 -52.89 -49.03
N ALA A 9 35.44 -51.77 -48.32
CA ALA A 9 35.52 -50.43 -48.91
C ALA A 9 36.97 -49.90 -49.06
N TYR A 10 37.86 -50.23 -48.11
CA TYR A 10 39.28 -49.82 -48.12
C TYR A 10 40.21 -51.01 -48.42
N LYS A 11 39.67 -52.07 -49.05
CA LYS A 11 40.37 -53.33 -49.29
C LYS A 11 41.72 -53.15 -50.00
N GLY A 12 41.79 -52.19 -50.92
CA GLY A 12 42.99 -51.85 -51.69
C GLY A 12 44.09 -51.16 -50.88
N GLU A 13 43.73 -50.31 -49.92
CA GLU A 13 44.68 -49.57 -49.08
C GLU A 13 45.24 -50.46 -47.96
N LEU A 14 44.43 -51.41 -47.47
CA LEU A 14 44.81 -52.33 -46.40
C LEU A 14 45.59 -53.56 -46.89
N VAL A 15 45.83 -53.73 -48.20
CA VAL A 15 46.52 -54.91 -48.79
C VAL A 15 47.87 -55.17 -48.12
N LYS A 16 48.67 -54.13 -47.87
CA LYS A 16 50.00 -54.26 -47.25
C LYS A 16 49.92 -54.71 -45.79
N LEU A 17 48.91 -54.25 -45.04
CA LEU A 17 48.67 -54.68 -43.66
C LEU A 17 48.09 -56.09 -43.59
N ASN A 18 47.21 -56.45 -44.52
CA ASN A 18 46.66 -57.80 -44.65
C ASN A 18 47.78 -58.83 -44.96
N ALA A 19 48.80 -58.45 -45.74
CA ALA A 19 49.97 -59.29 -45.97
C ALA A 19 50.79 -59.52 -44.68
N VAL A 20 50.89 -58.51 -43.81
CA VAL A 20 51.49 -58.68 -42.47
C VAL A 20 50.63 -59.59 -41.60
N GLU A 21 49.30 -59.42 -41.61
CA GLU A 21 48.34 -60.26 -40.87
C GLU A 21 48.48 -61.74 -41.25
N GLN A 22 48.61 -62.06 -42.54
CA GLN A 22 48.81 -63.43 -43.02
C GLN A 22 50.10 -64.08 -42.49
N GLY A 23 51.18 -63.31 -42.32
CA GLY A 23 52.45 -63.79 -41.78
C GLY A 23 52.48 -63.99 -40.26
N ILE A 24 51.46 -63.54 -39.52
CA ILE A 24 51.41 -63.70 -38.05
C ILE A 24 51.23 -65.17 -37.66
N ALA A 25 50.53 -65.97 -38.46
CA ALA A 25 50.35 -67.40 -38.20
C ALA A 25 51.70 -68.13 -38.18
N ASP A 26 52.55 -67.90 -39.17
CA ASP A 26 53.89 -68.48 -39.27
C ASP A 26 54.81 -68.00 -38.14
N LEU A 27 54.73 -66.72 -37.77
CA LEU A 27 55.49 -66.17 -36.65
C LEU A 27 55.05 -66.78 -35.31
N ARG A 28 53.74 -67.05 -35.16
CA ARG A 28 53.18 -67.71 -33.98
C ARG A 28 53.57 -69.18 -33.92
N GLU A 29 53.66 -69.87 -35.04
CA GLU A 29 54.17 -71.25 -35.08
C GLU A 29 55.66 -71.31 -34.70
N LYS A 30 56.48 -70.38 -35.23
CA LYS A 30 57.93 -70.33 -34.99
C LYS A 30 58.32 -69.86 -33.58
N TYR A 31 57.61 -68.89 -33.03
CA TYR A 31 57.98 -68.19 -31.78
C TYR A 31 56.90 -68.24 -30.71
N GLY A 32 55.81 -68.99 -30.91
CA GLY A 32 54.70 -69.07 -29.95
C GLY A 32 55.03 -69.82 -28.66
N THR A 33 56.03 -70.71 -28.70
CA THR A 33 56.52 -71.44 -27.53
C THR A 33 57.85 -70.85 -27.09
N VAL A 34 57.97 -70.47 -25.81
CA VAL A 34 59.18 -69.87 -25.25
C VAL A 34 60.20 -70.97 -24.91
N PRO A 35 61.37 -71.03 -25.56
CA PRO A 35 62.43 -71.99 -25.24
C PRO A 35 63.12 -71.68 -23.90
N ASP A 36 63.77 -72.67 -23.30
CA ASP A 36 64.60 -72.48 -22.10
C ASP A 36 65.85 -71.63 -22.42
N VAL A 37 65.92 -70.45 -21.82
CA VAL A 37 66.97 -69.44 -22.03
C VAL A 37 68.26 -69.72 -21.27
N THR A 38 68.27 -70.71 -20.38
CA THR A 38 69.51 -71.15 -19.70
C THR A 38 70.43 -71.94 -20.64
N ASN A 39 69.88 -72.52 -21.71
CA ASN A 39 70.64 -73.09 -22.82
C ASN A 39 71.00 -72.00 -23.85
N LYS A 40 72.25 -72.03 -24.33
CA LYS A 40 72.78 -71.13 -25.36
C LYS A 40 71.90 -71.11 -26.62
N GLU A 41 71.36 -72.26 -27.02
CA GLU A 41 70.48 -72.38 -28.20
C GLU A 41 69.14 -71.67 -27.99
N GLY A 42 68.49 -71.88 -26.84
CA GLY A 42 67.22 -71.22 -26.51
C GLY A 42 67.36 -69.70 -26.38
N TYR A 43 68.45 -69.21 -25.77
CA TYR A 43 68.76 -67.78 -25.72
C TYR A 43 68.94 -67.16 -27.12
N THR A 44 69.64 -67.85 -28.02
CA THR A 44 69.83 -67.35 -29.40
C THR A 44 68.54 -67.34 -30.22
N LEU A 45 67.65 -68.31 -30.00
CA LEU A 45 66.34 -68.38 -30.65
C LEU A 45 65.44 -67.24 -30.17
N CYS A 46 65.40 -66.97 -28.85
CA CYS A 46 64.67 -65.83 -28.27
C CYS A 46 65.18 -64.49 -28.81
N LYS A 47 66.49 -64.28 -28.88
CA LYS A 47 67.08 -63.05 -29.42
C LYS A 47 66.67 -62.79 -30.88
N LYS A 48 66.72 -63.84 -31.72
CA LYS A 48 66.29 -63.76 -33.13
C LYS A 48 64.79 -63.51 -33.25
N GLY A 49 63.97 -64.23 -32.48
CA GLY A 49 62.52 -64.05 -32.45
C GLY A 49 62.11 -62.64 -32.04
N ILE A 50 62.71 -62.08 -30.99
CA ILE A 50 62.46 -60.69 -30.56
C ILE A 50 62.81 -59.70 -31.67
N GLN A 51 63.94 -59.89 -32.35
CA GLN A 51 64.35 -59.03 -33.45
C GLN A 51 63.37 -59.09 -34.63
N GLU A 52 62.94 -60.29 -35.03
CA GLU A 52 62.02 -60.50 -36.14
C GLU A 52 60.61 -59.97 -35.81
N LEU A 53 60.07 -60.29 -34.62
CA LEU A 53 58.78 -59.80 -34.16
C LEU A 53 58.76 -58.27 -34.03
N THR A 54 59.83 -57.68 -33.49
CA THR A 54 59.94 -56.22 -33.37
C THR A 54 59.98 -55.55 -34.74
N SER A 55 60.73 -56.13 -35.70
CA SER A 55 60.80 -55.64 -37.08
C SER A 55 59.43 -55.69 -37.76
N THR A 56 58.71 -56.80 -37.64
CA THR A 56 57.36 -56.96 -38.19
C THR A 56 56.37 -55.98 -37.57
N ARG A 57 56.41 -55.79 -36.24
CA ARG A 57 55.59 -54.80 -35.53
C ARG A 57 55.86 -53.38 -36.04
N THR A 58 57.13 -52.99 -36.15
CA THR A 58 57.51 -51.65 -36.63
C THR A 58 57.10 -51.43 -38.08
N LYS A 59 57.20 -52.45 -38.94
CA LYS A 59 56.70 -52.38 -40.33
C LYS A 59 55.19 -52.21 -40.40
N ALA A 60 54.44 -52.94 -39.57
CA ALA A 60 52.98 -52.80 -39.49
C ALA A 60 52.58 -51.38 -39.07
N ASP A 61 53.24 -50.81 -38.06
CA ASP A 61 52.95 -49.44 -37.61
C ASP A 61 53.32 -48.40 -38.67
N LYS A 62 54.46 -48.56 -39.37
CA LYS A 62 54.83 -47.70 -40.50
C LYS A 62 53.78 -47.72 -41.60
N LEU A 63 53.31 -48.91 -41.99
CA LEU A 63 52.25 -49.06 -43.01
C LEU A 63 50.93 -48.44 -42.55
N ARG A 64 50.56 -48.59 -41.28
CA ARG A 64 49.38 -47.93 -40.70
C ARG A 64 49.50 -46.40 -40.82
N LEU A 65 50.66 -45.84 -40.49
CA LEU A 65 50.89 -44.40 -40.60
C LEU A 65 50.83 -43.93 -42.05
N GLU A 66 51.51 -44.61 -42.98
CA GLU A 66 51.48 -44.29 -44.42
C GLU A 66 50.06 -44.31 -45.01
N ILE A 67 49.22 -45.27 -44.61
CA ILE A 67 47.83 -45.34 -45.07
C ILE A 67 47.01 -44.19 -44.49
N THR A 68 47.18 -43.88 -43.21
CA THR A 68 46.32 -42.92 -42.51
C THR A 68 46.76 -41.46 -42.62
N GLU A 69 47.99 -41.20 -43.04
CA GLU A 69 48.53 -39.87 -43.32
C GLU A 69 47.74 -39.07 -44.38
N PRO A 70 47.53 -39.56 -45.62
CA PRO A 70 46.80 -38.81 -46.63
C PRO A 70 45.34 -38.52 -46.23
N HIS A 71 44.70 -39.43 -45.48
CA HIS A 71 43.35 -39.22 -44.94
C HIS A 71 43.32 -38.13 -43.88
N ARG A 72 44.32 -38.10 -42.98
CA ARG A 72 44.45 -37.03 -41.98
C ARG A 72 44.70 -35.68 -42.64
N ASP A 73 45.56 -35.64 -43.65
CA ASP A 73 45.85 -34.42 -44.40
C ASP A 73 44.62 -33.92 -45.17
N PHE A 74 43.87 -34.82 -45.80
CA PHE A 74 42.62 -34.48 -46.47
C PHE A 74 41.57 -33.93 -45.50
N ILE A 75 41.37 -34.59 -44.35
CA ILE A 75 40.45 -34.11 -43.30
C ILE A 75 40.85 -32.70 -42.84
N LYS A 76 42.15 -32.47 -42.63
CA LYS A 76 42.66 -31.16 -42.26
C LYS A 76 42.35 -30.12 -43.34
N GLN A 77 42.63 -30.41 -44.60
CA GLN A 77 42.33 -29.50 -45.73
C GLN A 77 40.84 -29.18 -45.84
N VAL A 78 39.96 -30.17 -45.67
CA VAL A 78 38.51 -29.97 -45.70
C VAL A 78 38.07 -29.05 -44.56
N ASN A 79 38.59 -29.26 -43.36
CA ASN A 79 38.27 -28.43 -42.20
C ASN A 79 38.77 -27.00 -42.37
N ASP A 80 40.00 -26.82 -42.86
CA ASP A 80 40.59 -25.51 -43.11
C ASP A 80 39.79 -24.75 -44.19
N TYR A 81 39.44 -25.41 -45.29
CA TYR A 81 38.61 -24.83 -46.35
C TYR A 81 37.19 -24.50 -45.88
N GLY A 82 36.58 -25.39 -45.09
CA GLY A 82 35.28 -25.15 -44.48
C GLY A 82 35.29 -23.92 -43.57
N LYS A 83 36.35 -23.76 -42.76
CA LYS A 83 36.55 -22.59 -41.91
C LYS A 83 36.68 -21.30 -42.73
N GLU A 84 37.48 -21.31 -43.81
CA GLU A 84 37.60 -20.15 -44.68
C GLU A 84 36.27 -19.75 -45.33
N ILE A 85 35.46 -20.72 -45.76
CA ILE A 85 34.13 -20.44 -46.31
C ILE A 85 33.24 -19.78 -45.26
N ILE A 86 33.22 -20.32 -44.03
CA ILE A 86 32.43 -19.77 -42.93
C ILE A 86 32.86 -18.33 -42.64
N GLU A 87 34.16 -18.06 -42.51
CA GLU A 87 34.69 -16.71 -42.28
C GLU A 87 34.29 -15.73 -43.40
N ARG A 88 34.31 -16.17 -44.67
CA ARG A 88 33.86 -15.34 -45.81
C ARG A 88 32.36 -15.07 -45.78
N ILE A 89 31.55 -16.06 -45.38
CA ILE A 89 30.10 -15.89 -45.24
C ILE A 89 29.81 -14.93 -44.08
N GLU A 90 30.47 -15.10 -42.93
CA GLU A 90 30.33 -14.20 -41.79
C GLU A 90 30.71 -12.77 -42.15
N ALA A 91 31.79 -12.55 -42.89
CA ALA A 91 32.18 -11.22 -43.36
C ALA A 91 31.09 -10.52 -44.20
N ILE A 92 30.24 -11.29 -44.90
CA ILE A 92 29.10 -10.76 -45.65
C ILE A 92 27.88 -10.58 -44.73
N GLU A 93 27.65 -11.51 -43.80
CA GLU A 93 26.49 -11.51 -42.91
C GLU A 93 26.53 -10.41 -41.84
N GLN A 94 27.71 -10.16 -41.26
CA GLN A 94 27.88 -9.19 -40.17
C GLN A 94 27.38 -7.77 -40.52
N PRO A 95 27.77 -7.14 -41.65
CA PRO A 95 27.28 -5.81 -41.98
C PRO A 95 25.75 -5.79 -42.22
N LEU A 96 25.16 -6.89 -42.72
CA LEU A 96 23.71 -6.99 -42.88
C LEU A 96 22.99 -7.08 -41.52
N LYS A 97 23.55 -7.85 -40.58
CA LYS A 97 23.06 -7.93 -39.19
C LYS A 97 23.13 -6.57 -38.49
N GLU A 98 24.25 -5.87 -38.63
CA GLU A 98 24.47 -4.55 -38.03
C GLU A 98 23.53 -3.48 -38.61
N ALA A 99 23.35 -3.48 -39.94
CA ALA A 99 22.40 -2.57 -40.60
C ALA A 99 20.97 -2.83 -40.16
N LYS A 100 20.54 -4.10 -40.13
CA LYS A 100 19.21 -4.48 -39.63
C LYS A 100 19.01 -4.05 -38.18
N LYS A 101 19.97 -4.34 -37.30
CA LYS A 101 19.92 -3.98 -35.89
C LYS A 101 19.74 -2.47 -35.71
N THR A 102 20.46 -1.66 -36.47
CA THR A 102 20.41 -0.20 -36.40
C THR A 102 19.03 0.35 -36.78
N GLU A 103 18.42 -0.19 -37.85
CA GLU A 103 17.07 0.21 -38.27
C GLU A 103 15.99 -0.29 -37.31
N ASP A 104 16.10 -1.52 -36.80
CA ASP A 104 15.18 -2.05 -35.78
C ASP A 104 15.22 -1.18 -34.50
N GLU A 105 16.42 -0.84 -34.01
CA GLU A 105 16.60 0.06 -32.85
C GLU A 105 16.10 1.48 -33.12
N ARG A 106 16.18 1.97 -34.36
CA ARG A 106 15.61 3.26 -34.75
C ARG A 106 14.09 3.21 -34.76
N ALA A 107 13.51 2.18 -35.38
CA ALA A 107 12.07 2.00 -35.46
C ALA A 107 11.45 1.84 -34.08
N GLU A 108 12.08 1.06 -33.19
CA GLU A 108 11.63 0.94 -31.80
C GLU A 108 11.72 2.27 -31.05
N ARG A 109 12.83 3.02 -31.17
CA ARG A 109 12.92 4.37 -30.57
C ARG A 109 11.86 5.34 -31.10
N GLU A 110 11.53 5.28 -32.39
CA GLU A 110 10.48 6.11 -32.98
C GLU A 110 9.08 5.72 -32.46
N LYS A 111 8.81 4.42 -32.28
CA LYS A 111 7.58 3.94 -31.64
C LYS A 111 7.50 4.34 -30.17
N GLU A 112 8.56 4.12 -29.41
CA GLU A 112 8.65 4.52 -28.00
C GLU A 112 8.47 6.02 -27.83
N ALA A 113 9.10 6.84 -28.69
CA ALA A 113 8.93 8.29 -28.67
C ALA A 113 7.49 8.71 -29.04
N ARG A 114 6.82 8.00 -29.95
CA ARG A 114 5.40 8.22 -30.27
C ARG A 114 4.52 7.89 -29.08
N ILE A 115 4.71 6.72 -28.47
CA ILE A 115 3.98 6.27 -27.28
C ILE A 115 4.20 7.25 -26.13
N ALA A 116 5.43 7.72 -25.90
CA ALA A 116 5.76 8.69 -24.87
C ALA A 116 5.02 10.03 -25.08
N LYS A 117 4.96 10.54 -26.32
CA LYS A 117 4.18 11.73 -26.65
C LYS A 117 2.68 11.53 -26.41
N LEU A 118 2.16 10.36 -26.75
CA LEU A 118 0.75 10.04 -26.51
C LEU A 118 0.45 9.97 -25.00
N ARG A 119 1.36 9.39 -24.20
CA ARG A 119 1.25 9.39 -22.73
C ARG A 119 1.36 10.77 -22.11
N GLU A 120 2.26 11.61 -22.60
CA GLU A 120 2.34 13.02 -22.20
C GLU A 120 1.02 13.74 -22.50
N ARG A 121 0.41 13.44 -23.65
CA ARG A 121 -0.91 13.95 -24.03
C ARG A 121 -2.02 13.43 -23.11
N ILE A 122 -1.98 12.17 -22.67
CA ILE A 122 -2.90 11.65 -21.63
C ILE A 122 -2.74 12.47 -20.34
N GLN A 123 -1.50 12.75 -19.93
CA GLN A 123 -1.24 13.54 -18.73
C GLN A 123 -1.83 14.96 -18.84
N SER A 124 -1.63 15.63 -19.99
CA SER A 124 -2.07 17.01 -20.17
C SER A 124 -3.56 17.15 -20.48
N GLU A 125 -4.16 16.24 -21.26
CA GLU A 125 -5.55 16.35 -21.74
C GLU A 125 -6.54 15.60 -20.86
N ILE A 126 -6.13 14.52 -20.17
CA ILE A 126 -7.02 13.70 -19.36
C ILE A 126 -6.73 13.90 -17.87
N LEU A 127 -5.51 13.63 -17.42
CA LEU A 127 -5.21 13.60 -15.99
C LEU A 127 -5.19 15.00 -15.34
N SER A 128 -4.97 16.07 -16.11
CA SER A 128 -5.03 17.47 -15.63
C SER A 128 -6.40 17.88 -15.06
N PHE A 129 -7.47 17.15 -15.42
CA PHE A 129 -8.79 17.35 -14.81
C PHE A 129 -8.79 17.07 -13.30
N MET A 130 -7.93 16.17 -12.82
CA MET A 130 -7.83 15.89 -11.38
C MET A 130 -7.26 17.09 -10.62
N ASP A 131 -6.27 17.79 -11.19
CA ASP A 131 -5.72 19.00 -10.59
C ASP A 131 -6.75 20.14 -10.62
N THR A 132 -7.50 20.25 -11.71
CA THR A 132 -8.54 21.28 -11.89
C THR A 132 -9.72 21.08 -10.94
N ALA A 133 -10.05 19.84 -10.58
CA ALA A 133 -11.16 19.52 -9.67
C ALA A 133 -10.94 20.06 -8.24
N GLN A 134 -9.67 20.24 -7.83
CA GLN A 134 -9.35 20.56 -6.44
C GLN A 134 -9.97 21.90 -5.99
N GLY A 135 -10.80 21.82 -4.95
CA GLY A 135 -11.35 23.00 -4.28
C GLY A 135 -12.56 23.63 -4.97
N LEU A 136 -13.02 23.08 -6.10
CA LEU A 136 -14.25 23.50 -6.75
C LEU A 136 -15.49 23.21 -5.88
N ASP A 137 -16.56 23.95 -6.13
CA ASP A 137 -17.89 23.71 -5.55
C ASP A 137 -18.63 22.59 -6.29
N SER A 138 -19.77 22.15 -5.72
CA SER A 138 -20.55 21.05 -6.28
C SER A 138 -21.02 21.30 -7.72
N THR A 139 -21.39 22.53 -8.09
CA THR A 139 -21.89 22.85 -9.44
C THR A 139 -20.75 22.81 -10.45
N SER A 140 -19.63 23.46 -10.13
CA SER A 140 -18.43 23.46 -10.97
C SER A 140 -17.86 22.05 -11.18
N LEU A 141 -17.93 21.18 -10.16
CA LEU A 141 -17.52 19.77 -10.27
C LEU A 141 -18.42 18.96 -11.20
N ALA A 142 -19.73 19.24 -11.23
CA ALA A 142 -20.65 18.57 -12.15
C ALA A 142 -20.36 18.96 -13.60
N GLU A 143 -20.12 20.25 -13.87
CA GLU A 143 -19.73 20.72 -15.20
C GLU A 143 -18.39 20.11 -15.65
N LEU A 144 -17.42 20.00 -14.74
CA LEU A 144 -16.13 19.38 -15.01
C LEU A 144 -16.26 17.89 -15.31
N HIS A 145 -17.16 17.18 -14.62
CA HIS A 145 -17.46 15.77 -14.89
C HIS A 145 -18.03 15.57 -16.31
N ASP A 146 -18.95 16.43 -16.73
CA ASP A 146 -19.53 16.36 -18.08
C ASP A 146 -18.48 16.64 -19.15
N ALA A 147 -17.61 17.63 -18.93
CA ALA A 147 -16.48 17.91 -19.81
C ALA A 147 -15.51 16.72 -19.91
N ALA A 148 -15.16 16.09 -18.78
CA ALA A 148 -14.31 14.90 -18.76
C ALA A 148 -14.96 13.69 -19.48
N THR A 149 -16.29 13.57 -19.41
CA THR A 149 -17.04 12.50 -20.08
C THR A 149 -16.98 12.62 -21.61
N GLN A 150 -16.90 13.85 -22.13
CA GLN A 150 -16.85 14.15 -23.57
C GLN A 150 -15.47 13.96 -24.20
N ILE A 151 -14.42 13.68 -23.41
CA ILE A 151 -13.07 13.45 -23.95
C ILE A 151 -13.10 12.23 -24.89
N ASP A 152 -12.64 12.43 -26.12
CA ASP A 152 -12.48 11.39 -27.12
C ASP A 152 -11.15 10.65 -26.93
N THR A 153 -11.22 9.34 -26.67
CA THR A 153 -10.07 8.46 -26.45
C THR A 153 -9.58 7.78 -27.74
N ASP A 154 -10.33 7.85 -28.84
CA ASP A 154 -9.96 7.18 -30.10
C ASP A 154 -8.69 7.79 -30.72
N GLY A 155 -8.43 9.08 -30.45
CA GLY A 155 -7.25 9.80 -30.92
C GLY A 155 -5.92 9.40 -30.29
N PHE A 156 -5.90 8.43 -29.36
CA PHE A 156 -4.70 7.98 -28.65
C PHE A 156 -4.03 6.73 -29.23
N PHE A 157 -4.60 6.13 -30.28
CA PHE A 157 -4.00 5.05 -31.09
C PHE A 157 -3.35 3.93 -30.28
N ASP A 158 -2.01 3.91 -30.20
CA ASP A 158 -1.21 2.87 -29.56
C ASP A 158 -1.47 2.75 -28.04
N VAL A 159 -2.06 3.78 -27.43
CA VAL A 159 -2.35 3.84 -25.98
C VAL A 159 -3.82 4.16 -25.67
N THR A 160 -4.76 3.83 -26.57
CA THR A 160 -6.20 4.06 -26.34
C THR A 160 -6.71 3.41 -25.05
N ALA A 161 -6.29 2.19 -24.73
CA ALA A 161 -6.68 1.53 -23.48
C ALA A 161 -6.18 2.29 -22.24
N GLU A 162 -4.94 2.80 -22.26
CA GLU A 162 -4.41 3.61 -21.16
C GLU A 162 -5.17 4.94 -21.03
N ALA A 163 -5.60 5.53 -22.16
CA ALA A 163 -6.41 6.75 -22.17
C ALA A 163 -7.82 6.52 -21.60
N GLU A 164 -8.46 5.39 -21.93
CA GLU A 164 -9.75 4.98 -21.36
C GLU A 164 -9.66 4.76 -19.85
N ASP A 165 -8.62 4.05 -19.39
CA ASP A 165 -8.36 3.82 -17.96
C ASP A 165 -8.10 5.14 -17.21
N ALA A 166 -7.32 6.05 -17.82
CA ALA A 166 -7.08 7.39 -17.27
C ALA A 166 -8.38 8.19 -17.17
N LYS A 167 -9.21 8.18 -18.22
CA LYS A 167 -10.52 8.86 -18.23
C LYS A 167 -11.44 8.30 -17.15
N ALA A 168 -11.52 6.97 -17.01
CA ALA A 168 -12.31 6.34 -15.95
C ALA A 168 -11.83 6.74 -14.55
N SER A 169 -10.51 6.84 -14.36
CA SER A 169 -9.89 7.27 -13.10
C SER A 169 -10.24 8.73 -12.77
N VAL A 170 -10.19 9.62 -13.76
CA VAL A 170 -10.57 11.03 -13.63
C VAL A 170 -12.05 11.17 -13.26
N LEU A 171 -12.94 10.50 -13.98
CA LEU A 171 -14.39 10.56 -13.72
C LEU A 171 -14.73 10.09 -12.31
N LYS A 172 -14.09 9.01 -11.86
CA LYS A 172 -14.23 8.51 -10.49
C LYS A 172 -13.76 9.55 -9.48
N HIS A 173 -12.58 10.14 -9.69
CA HIS A 173 -12.04 11.16 -8.79
C HIS A 173 -12.95 12.39 -8.68
N ILE A 174 -13.41 12.93 -9.81
CA ILE A 174 -14.33 14.07 -9.84
C ILE A 174 -15.65 13.72 -9.13
N SER A 175 -16.19 12.52 -9.36
CA SER A 175 -17.41 12.06 -8.68
C SER A 175 -17.24 12.00 -7.15
N GLU A 176 -16.10 11.50 -6.68
CA GLU A 176 -15.77 11.46 -5.26
C GLU A 176 -15.65 12.88 -4.67
N GLN A 177 -14.97 13.80 -5.37
CA GLN A 177 -14.86 15.19 -4.94
C GLN A 177 -16.22 15.91 -4.95
N HIS A 178 -17.07 15.65 -5.94
CA HIS A 178 -18.42 16.20 -6.02
C HIS A 178 -19.27 15.77 -4.82
N GLY A 179 -19.22 14.48 -4.46
CA GLY A 179 -19.87 13.98 -3.25
C GLY A 179 -19.37 14.66 -1.98
N GLN A 180 -18.05 14.87 -1.86
CA GLN A 180 -17.46 15.59 -0.72
C GLN A 180 -17.87 17.07 -0.67
N ALA A 181 -17.93 17.74 -1.83
CA ALA A 181 -18.35 19.13 -1.93
C ALA A 181 -19.81 19.32 -1.53
N LEU A 182 -20.71 18.44 -2.01
CA LEU A 182 -22.12 18.43 -1.61
C LEU A 182 -22.29 18.25 -0.10
N GLU A 183 -21.55 17.33 0.49
CA GLU A 183 -21.58 17.11 1.94
C GLU A 183 -21.05 18.33 2.72
N ARG A 184 -19.96 18.95 2.26
CA ARG A 184 -19.42 20.18 2.85
C ARG A 184 -20.42 21.34 2.77
N GLU A 185 -21.07 21.51 1.63
CA GLU A 185 -22.09 22.55 1.42
C GLU A 185 -23.32 22.31 2.30
N ARG A 186 -23.78 21.07 2.42
CA ARG A 186 -24.89 20.69 3.32
C ARG A 186 -24.56 21.00 4.78
N LEU A 187 -23.39 20.59 5.25
CA LEU A 187 -22.94 20.84 6.62
C LEU A 187 -22.76 22.34 6.89
N ALA A 188 -22.24 23.11 5.94
CA ALA A 188 -22.11 24.56 6.06
C ALA A 188 -23.48 25.25 6.14
N ALA A 189 -24.47 24.80 5.35
CA ALA A 189 -25.83 25.31 5.41
C ALA A 189 -26.49 25.00 6.77
N GLU A 190 -26.37 23.77 7.26
CA GLU A 190 -26.88 23.37 8.59
C GLU A 190 -26.25 24.18 9.72
N GLN A 191 -24.92 24.38 9.68
CA GLN A 191 -24.22 25.20 10.66
C GLN A 191 -24.69 26.66 10.63
N ALA A 192 -24.89 27.24 9.45
CA ALA A 192 -25.39 28.60 9.30
C ALA A 192 -26.82 28.76 9.85
N GLU A 193 -27.69 27.75 9.66
CA GLU A 193 -29.03 27.74 10.24
C GLU A 193 -29.01 27.67 11.77
N VAL A 194 -28.18 26.79 12.33
CA VAL A 194 -28.01 26.64 13.79
C VAL A 194 -27.42 27.92 14.40
N GLU A 195 -26.44 28.56 13.76
CA GLU A 195 -25.88 29.82 14.22
C GLU A 195 -26.89 30.97 14.14
N ALA A 196 -27.70 31.03 13.08
CA ALA A 196 -28.78 32.00 12.95
C ALA A 196 -29.86 31.81 14.02
N GLU A 197 -30.23 30.57 14.32
CA GLU A 197 -31.19 30.24 15.39
C GLU A 197 -30.62 30.62 16.76
N ARG A 198 -29.37 30.26 17.05
CA ARG A 198 -28.67 30.66 18.30
C ARG A 198 -28.60 32.17 18.45
N ARG A 199 -28.34 32.90 17.37
CA ARG A 199 -28.33 34.36 17.38
C ARG A 199 -29.70 34.94 17.70
N ARG A 200 -30.77 34.43 17.08
CA ARG A 200 -32.15 34.84 17.40
C ARG A 200 -32.51 34.57 18.85
N LEU A 201 -32.15 33.40 19.38
CA LEU A 201 -32.42 33.05 20.77
C LEU A 201 -31.68 33.97 21.75
N ARG A 202 -30.42 34.34 21.44
CA ARG A 202 -29.66 35.32 22.23
C ARG A 202 -30.32 36.69 22.20
N GLU A 203 -30.64 37.21 21.02
CA GLU A 203 -31.31 38.50 20.86
C GLU A 203 -32.67 38.53 21.59
N GLU A 204 -33.43 37.43 21.57
CA GLU A 204 -34.69 37.31 22.32
C GLU A 204 -34.45 37.24 23.83
N SER A 205 -33.45 36.48 24.29
CA SER A 205 -33.08 36.41 25.70
C SER A 205 -32.62 37.76 26.25
N GLU A 206 -31.81 38.50 25.49
CA GLU A 206 -31.34 39.84 25.85
C GLU A 206 -32.50 40.84 25.94
N LYS A 207 -33.48 40.76 25.02
CA LYS A 207 -34.71 41.57 25.09
C LYS A 207 -35.52 41.24 26.34
N ARG A 208 -35.74 39.95 26.62
CA ARG A 208 -36.48 39.52 27.82
C ARG A 208 -35.77 39.97 29.11
N GLU A 209 -34.44 39.88 29.16
CA GLU A 209 -33.67 40.38 30.30
C GLU A 209 -33.74 41.91 30.42
N ALA A 210 -33.69 42.65 29.30
CA ALA A 210 -33.85 44.10 29.31
C ALA A 210 -35.25 44.51 29.79
N GLU A 211 -36.31 43.88 29.27
CA GLU A 211 -37.70 44.10 29.72
C GLU A 211 -37.89 43.77 31.20
N GLN A 212 -37.27 42.67 31.69
CA GLN A 212 -37.30 42.33 33.11
C GLN A 212 -36.60 43.37 33.97
N LYS A 213 -35.42 43.86 33.55
CA LYS A 213 -34.68 44.91 34.25
C LYS A 213 -35.48 46.22 34.27
N GLU A 214 -36.05 46.64 33.15
CA GLU A 214 -36.91 47.82 33.08
C GLU A 214 -38.13 47.68 34.01
N LEU A 215 -38.77 46.51 34.04
CA LEU A 215 -39.90 46.25 34.94
C LEU A 215 -39.48 46.26 36.42
N GLU A 216 -38.31 45.71 36.76
CA GLU A 216 -37.75 45.78 38.11
C GLU A 216 -37.41 47.21 38.53
N GLU A 217 -36.81 48.00 37.65
CA GLU A 217 -36.55 49.42 37.89
C GLU A 217 -37.85 50.20 38.11
N LEU A 218 -38.87 49.95 37.28
CA LEU A 218 -40.18 50.58 37.42
C LEU A 218 -40.87 50.19 38.74
N ARG A 219 -40.69 48.94 39.19
CA ARG A 219 -41.17 48.46 40.50
C ARG A 219 -40.43 49.13 41.65
N ARG A 220 -39.11 49.25 41.58
CA ARG A 220 -38.30 49.95 42.60
C ARG A 220 -38.70 51.41 42.70
N PHE A 221 -38.86 52.09 41.57
CA PHE A 221 -39.30 53.48 41.53
C PHE A 221 -40.70 53.67 42.16
N LYS A 222 -41.65 52.78 41.87
CA LYS A 222 -42.98 52.81 42.51
C LYS A 222 -42.90 52.56 44.01
N ALA A 223 -42.10 51.59 44.45
CA ALA A 223 -41.92 51.29 45.87
C ALA A 223 -41.28 52.48 46.62
N GLU A 224 -40.30 53.16 46.02
CA GLU A 224 -39.70 54.37 46.58
C GLU A 224 -40.72 55.52 46.69
N GLN A 225 -41.53 55.74 45.66
CA GLN A 225 -42.61 56.73 45.73
C GLN A 225 -43.64 56.39 46.82
N GLU A 226 -43.97 55.11 47.01
CA GLU A 226 -44.92 54.67 48.01
C GLU A 226 -44.36 54.83 49.43
N VAL A 227 -43.08 54.51 49.66
CA VAL A 227 -42.38 54.78 50.92
C VAL A 227 -42.30 56.27 51.20
N GLU A 228 -41.99 57.09 50.21
CA GLU A 228 -41.94 58.55 50.34
C GLU A 228 -43.31 59.14 50.66
N LYS A 229 -44.37 58.63 50.01
CA LYS A 229 -45.75 59.01 50.29
C LYS A 229 -46.16 58.59 51.70
N GLN A 230 -45.84 57.37 52.13
CA GLN A 230 -46.09 56.89 53.49
C GLN A 230 -45.34 57.71 54.54
N LYS A 231 -44.09 58.12 54.27
CA LYS A 231 -43.33 59.02 55.16
C LYS A 231 -43.99 60.39 55.27
N ARG A 232 -44.46 60.96 54.16
CA ARG A 232 -45.19 62.24 54.17
C ARG A 232 -46.50 62.14 54.93
N GLU A 233 -47.29 61.10 54.67
CA GLU A 233 -48.54 60.82 55.39
C GLU A 233 -48.28 60.55 56.88
N ALA A 234 -47.18 59.88 57.25
CA ALA A 234 -46.77 59.67 58.63
C ALA A 234 -46.30 60.96 59.32
N CYS A 235 -45.47 61.79 58.67
CA CYS A 235 -45.07 63.09 59.20
C CYS A 235 -46.27 64.04 59.33
N GLU A 236 -47.20 64.05 58.38
CA GLU A 236 -48.45 64.81 58.49
C GLU A 236 -49.36 64.25 59.59
N GLY A 237 -49.43 62.92 59.74
CA GLY A 237 -50.15 62.24 60.81
C GLY A 237 -49.56 62.51 62.18
N GLU A 238 -48.23 62.53 62.30
CA GLU A 238 -47.50 62.89 63.52
C GLU A 238 -47.61 64.38 63.82
N ALA A 239 -47.57 65.26 62.82
CA ALA A 239 -47.82 66.69 63.02
C ALA A 239 -49.26 66.96 63.49
N LYS A 240 -50.25 66.22 62.97
CA LYS A 240 -51.64 66.28 63.44
C LYS A 240 -51.78 65.70 64.85
N ARG A 241 -51.13 64.58 65.16
CA ARG A 241 -51.10 63.98 66.51
C ARG A 241 -50.38 64.88 67.51
N GLN A 242 -49.29 65.54 67.15
CA GLN A 242 -48.59 66.49 68.01
C GLN A 242 -49.39 67.79 68.20
N ALA A 243 -50.15 68.23 67.22
CA ALA A 243 -51.12 69.32 67.39
C ALA A 243 -52.27 68.92 68.34
N GLU A 244 -52.77 67.69 68.23
CA GLU A 244 -53.84 67.16 69.08
C GLU A 244 -53.36 66.81 70.51
N GLU A 245 -52.11 66.36 70.67
CA GLU A 245 -51.47 66.07 71.95
C GLU A 245 -50.98 67.35 72.66
N ALA A 246 -50.65 68.42 71.91
CA ALA A 246 -50.42 69.76 72.46
C ALA A 246 -51.72 70.41 72.99
N GLU A 247 -52.88 70.00 72.49
CA GLU A 247 -54.20 70.46 72.97
C GLU A 247 -54.68 69.69 74.23
N LYS A 248 -54.07 68.54 74.56
CA LYS A 248 -54.42 67.73 75.73
C LYS A 248 -53.23 67.52 76.68
N ARG A 249 -52.83 68.56 77.43
CA ARG A 249 -51.98 68.42 78.62
C ARG A 249 -52.51 69.20 79.84
N LYS A 250 -53.22 68.49 80.72
CA LYS A 250 -53.27 68.61 82.21
C LYS A 250 -54.07 67.40 82.78
N PRO A 251 -53.86 66.98 84.05
CA PRO A 251 -53.14 65.72 84.34
C PRO A 251 -53.87 64.70 85.26
N GLU A 252 -53.24 63.50 85.40
CA GLU A 252 -53.36 62.47 86.48
C GLU A 252 -54.63 61.57 86.55
N PRO A 253 -54.68 60.45 87.35
CA PRO A 253 -53.68 59.42 87.77
C PRO A 253 -54.21 57.93 87.90
N LYS A 254 -53.30 56.92 87.88
CA LYS A 254 -53.30 55.54 88.53
C LYS A 254 -54.51 54.57 88.37
N PRO A 255 -54.48 53.27 88.80
CA PRO A 255 -53.43 52.28 89.20
C PRO A 255 -53.53 50.94 88.38
N GLU A 256 -52.71 49.88 88.51
CA GLU A 256 -52.73 48.76 89.49
C GLU A 256 -51.71 47.66 89.07
N PRO A 257 -51.25 46.77 89.98
CA PRO A 257 -50.13 45.84 89.75
C PRO A 257 -50.53 44.40 89.37
N GLU A 258 -49.57 43.70 88.74
CA GLU A 258 -49.57 42.33 88.18
C GLU A 258 -49.80 41.19 89.22
N PRO A 259 -50.10 39.92 88.83
CA PRO A 259 -49.09 38.96 88.30
C PRO A 259 -49.55 37.90 87.24
N LEU A 260 -48.54 37.25 86.64
CA LEU A 260 -48.44 36.17 85.62
C LEU A 260 -49.17 34.83 85.97
N PRO A 261 -49.16 33.69 85.20
CA PRO A 261 -48.34 33.30 84.01
C PRO A 261 -48.99 32.37 82.92
N ALA A 262 -48.17 31.95 81.93
CA ALA A 262 -48.07 30.62 81.29
C ALA A 262 -48.85 30.23 80.00
N ALA A 263 -48.16 29.38 79.21
CA ALA A 263 -48.52 28.59 78.01
C ALA A 263 -48.48 29.33 76.65
N ALA A 264 -47.38 29.26 75.88
CA ALA A 264 -46.92 28.14 75.01
C ALA A 264 -47.76 27.98 73.72
N GLU A 265 -47.15 28.22 72.54
CA GLU A 265 -47.23 27.31 71.37
C GLU A 265 -46.33 27.76 70.19
N HIS A 266 -45.43 26.84 69.84
CA HIS A 266 -44.70 26.53 68.61
C HIS A 266 -44.38 27.55 67.50
N LYS A 267 -43.07 27.75 67.30
CA LYS A 267 -42.43 28.06 66.00
C LYS A 267 -42.18 26.76 65.22
N PRO A 268 -42.49 26.65 63.92
CA PRO A 268 -41.81 25.70 63.05
C PRO A 268 -40.48 26.29 62.54
N LEU A 269 -39.41 25.49 62.69
CA LEU A 269 -38.15 25.66 61.99
C LEU A 269 -38.35 25.37 60.49
N ASP A 270 -37.91 26.26 59.62
CA ASP A 270 -37.73 25.95 58.19
C ASP A 270 -36.29 25.44 57.99
N THR A 271 -36.19 24.13 57.72
CA THR A 271 -34.98 23.34 57.57
C THR A 271 -34.56 23.20 56.10
N SER A 272 -34.66 24.26 55.31
CA SER A 272 -34.22 24.29 53.90
C SER A 272 -32.72 24.58 53.71
N ARG A 273 -31.87 24.04 54.60
CA ARG A 273 -30.39 24.10 54.50
C ARG A 273 -29.71 22.71 54.52
N LEU A 274 -30.43 21.64 54.18
CA LEU A 274 -29.89 20.26 54.21
C LEU A 274 -30.22 19.40 52.97
N SER A 275 -30.54 20.01 51.82
CA SER A 275 -30.65 19.29 50.54
C SER A 275 -29.42 19.45 49.63
N THR A 276 -28.39 20.19 50.04
CA THR A 276 -27.17 20.43 49.24
C THR A 276 -26.05 19.39 49.45
N ALA A 277 -26.26 18.37 50.30
CA ALA A 277 -25.22 17.39 50.65
C ALA A 277 -25.55 15.92 50.30
N ALA A 278 -26.75 15.62 49.79
CA ALA A 278 -27.12 14.26 49.35
C ALA A 278 -26.87 14.03 47.85
N ASP A 279 -26.87 15.07 47.01
CA ASP A 279 -26.64 14.92 45.56
C ASP A 279 -25.15 14.82 45.16
N ASN A 280 -24.23 15.05 46.10
CA ASN A 280 -22.78 14.98 45.85
C ASN A 280 -22.15 13.61 46.17
N PHE A 281 -22.92 12.61 46.63
CA PHE A 281 -22.40 11.27 46.93
C PHE A 281 -22.73 10.20 45.88
N GLN A 282 -23.36 10.59 44.76
CA GLN A 282 -23.51 9.75 43.55
C GLN A 282 -22.60 10.19 42.40
N ARG A 283 -21.53 10.94 42.70
CA ARG A 283 -20.54 11.39 41.72
C ARG A 283 -19.21 10.69 41.99
N GLY A 284 -19.14 9.39 41.73
CA GLY A 284 -17.95 8.63 42.11
C GLY A 284 -17.91 7.15 41.72
N SER A 285 -18.50 6.74 40.60
CA SER A 285 -18.09 5.53 39.87
C SER A 285 -18.83 5.44 38.53
N GLN A 286 -18.57 6.38 37.63
CA GLN A 286 -18.70 6.02 36.21
C GLN A 286 -17.56 5.07 35.89
N VAL A 287 -17.73 3.79 36.26
CA VAL A 287 -17.13 2.71 35.49
C VAL A 287 -17.68 2.92 34.09
N LYS A 288 -16.86 3.45 33.18
CA LYS A 288 -17.22 3.57 31.76
C LYS A 288 -17.74 2.21 31.35
N THR A 289 -19.05 2.11 31.15
CA THR A 289 -19.65 0.95 30.50
C THR A 289 -18.93 0.80 29.17
N PRO A 290 -18.49 -0.42 28.80
CA PRO A 290 -17.79 -0.61 27.54
C PRO A 290 -18.63 -0.03 26.41
N GLU A 291 -18.00 0.79 25.56
CA GLU A 291 -18.63 1.31 24.36
C GLU A 291 -18.91 0.12 23.43
N GLU A 292 -20.15 -0.35 23.44
CA GLU A 292 -20.60 -1.42 22.55
C GLU A 292 -20.90 -0.82 21.18
N VAL A 293 -20.08 -1.18 20.19
CA VAL A 293 -20.28 -0.78 18.79
C VAL A 293 -20.95 -1.92 18.05
N THR A 294 -22.18 -1.69 17.60
CA THR A 294 -22.91 -2.66 16.77
C THR A 294 -22.39 -2.59 15.34
N ILE A 295 -21.74 -3.67 14.89
CA ILE A 295 -21.25 -3.80 13.51
C ILE A 295 -21.98 -4.92 12.78
N SER A 296 -21.98 -4.86 11.45
CA SER A 296 -22.52 -5.95 10.63
C SER A 296 -21.67 -7.21 10.80
N ARG A 297 -22.28 -8.40 10.63
CA ARG A 297 -21.55 -9.67 10.74
C ARG A 297 -20.36 -9.76 9.77
N LYS A 298 -20.54 -9.22 8.56
CA LYS A 298 -19.49 -9.15 7.54
C LYS A 298 -18.32 -8.26 7.97
N GLU A 299 -18.61 -7.13 8.60
CA GLU A 299 -17.57 -6.25 9.15
C GLU A 299 -16.82 -6.93 10.30
N TYR A 300 -17.55 -7.67 11.15
CA TYR A 300 -16.95 -8.45 12.24
C TYR A 300 -16.00 -9.53 11.72
N ASP A 301 -16.42 -10.30 10.71
CA ASP A 301 -15.59 -11.36 10.13
C ASP A 301 -14.34 -10.75 9.44
N ARG A 302 -14.48 -9.61 8.75
CA ARG A 302 -13.35 -8.85 8.18
C ARG A 302 -12.36 -8.37 9.24
N LEU A 303 -12.86 -7.89 10.38
CA LEU A 303 -12.00 -7.45 11.50
C LEU A 303 -11.26 -8.63 12.14
N LEU A 304 -11.88 -9.81 12.21
CA LEU A 304 -11.21 -11.02 12.66
C LEU A 304 -10.08 -11.45 11.72
N GLU A 305 -10.31 -11.42 10.40
CA GLU A 305 -9.29 -11.71 9.39
C GLU A 305 -8.12 -10.71 9.47
N ALA A 306 -8.42 -9.41 9.58
CA ALA A 306 -7.40 -8.37 9.73
C ALA A 306 -6.58 -8.54 11.01
N LYS A 307 -7.23 -8.92 12.12
CA LYS A 307 -6.56 -9.21 13.38
C LYS A 307 -5.64 -10.43 13.27
N ALA A 308 -6.09 -11.51 12.64
CA ALA A 308 -5.26 -12.70 12.41
C ALA A 308 -4.01 -12.34 11.60
N LYS A 309 -4.18 -11.53 10.54
CA LYS A 309 -3.07 -11.07 9.72
C LYS A 309 -2.05 -10.24 10.50
N LEU A 310 -2.52 -9.33 11.35
CA LEU A 310 -1.64 -8.49 12.15
C LEU A 310 -0.83 -9.33 13.15
N ILE A 311 -1.46 -10.30 13.80
CA ILE A 311 -0.78 -11.24 14.71
C ILE A 311 0.28 -12.07 13.97
N ALA A 312 0.00 -12.53 12.76
CA ALA A 312 0.96 -13.27 11.95
C ALA A 312 2.18 -12.41 11.56
N LEU A 313 1.95 -11.13 11.23
CA LEU A 313 3.02 -10.18 10.93
C LEU A 313 3.86 -9.84 12.16
N GLU A 314 3.23 -9.68 13.33
CA GLU A 314 3.93 -9.49 14.61
C GLU A 314 4.77 -10.73 14.98
N ALA A 315 4.21 -11.93 14.82
CA ALA A 315 4.90 -13.18 15.12
C ALA A 315 6.11 -13.44 14.20
N ALA A 316 6.02 -13.00 12.94
CA ALA A 316 7.11 -13.08 11.97
C ALA A 316 8.16 -11.96 12.13
N GLY A 317 7.95 -11.00 13.04
CA GLY A 317 8.91 -9.92 13.32
C GLY A 317 9.13 -8.97 12.14
N VAL A 318 8.09 -8.71 11.34
CA VAL A 318 8.18 -7.94 10.10
C VAL A 318 8.31 -6.44 10.40
N ASP A 319 9.54 -5.97 10.65
CA ASP A 319 9.83 -4.54 10.89
C ASP A 319 10.20 -3.79 9.58
N ASN A 320 10.36 -4.49 8.44
CA ASN A 320 10.81 -3.88 7.18
C ASN A 320 10.39 -4.60 5.88
N TRP A 321 9.16 -5.14 5.80
CA TRP A 321 8.61 -5.90 4.65
C TRP A 321 9.31 -7.23 4.32
N SER A 322 10.51 -7.51 4.85
CA SER A 322 11.09 -8.86 4.81
C SER A 322 10.37 -9.75 5.82
N GLY A 323 9.75 -10.85 5.35
CA GLY A 323 8.95 -11.77 6.18
C GLY A 323 7.42 -11.70 5.98
N TYR A 324 6.93 -10.83 5.09
CA TYR A 324 5.50 -10.76 4.74
C TYR A 324 5.00 -12.08 4.12
N ASP A 325 5.78 -12.68 3.23
CA ASP A 325 5.41 -13.93 2.55
C ASP A 325 5.30 -15.10 3.54
N ASP A 326 6.23 -15.20 4.50
CA ASP A 326 6.21 -16.23 5.55
C ASP A 326 5.02 -16.03 6.51
N ALA A 327 4.69 -14.78 6.85
CA ALA A 327 3.52 -14.45 7.66
C ALA A 327 2.19 -14.80 6.95
N MET A 328 2.10 -14.57 5.64
CA MET A 328 0.93 -14.93 4.85
C MET A 328 0.80 -16.45 4.66
N GLN A 329 1.90 -17.18 4.57
CA GLN A 329 1.88 -18.65 4.53
C GLN A 329 1.39 -19.26 5.85
N GLN A 330 1.75 -18.69 6.99
CA GLN A 330 1.27 -19.16 8.30
C GLN A 330 -0.23 -18.93 8.53
N LEU A 331 -0.84 -17.96 7.85
CA LEU A 331 -2.30 -17.75 7.87
C LEU A 331 -3.07 -18.77 7.01
N ALA A 332 -2.40 -19.37 6.02
CA ALA A 332 -3.02 -20.29 5.06
C ALA A 332 -2.92 -21.78 5.48
N ALA A 333 -2.17 -22.08 6.55
CA ALA A 333 -1.93 -23.42 7.07
C ALA A 333 -2.90 -23.78 8.21
#